data_AF-A0A6G1C4E5-F1
#
_entry.id   AF-A0A6G1C4E5-F1
#
_cell.length_a   1.000
_cell.length_b   1.000
_cell.length_c   1.000
_cell.angle_alpha   90.00
_cell.angle_beta   90.00
_cell.angle_gamma   90.00
#
_symmetry.space_group_name_H-M   'P 1'
#
loop_
_entity.id
_entity.type
_entity.pdbx_description
1 polymer ?
#
loop_
_entity_poly.entity_id
_entity_poly.type
_entity_poly.pdbx_seq_one_letter_code
_entity_poly.pdbx_strand_id
1 'polypeptide(L)'
;MFLEGLTEATDLKLLGCPKVYLFSRDLKCCPPFSKLKTSVLNAWFVAPDLSALTWFLQHAPLLEKLTLVLSKVPNKLGEADGS
;
A
#
# COMPACT_ATOMS: atom_id res chain seq x y z
N MET A 1 -14.56 -3.80 -5.24
CA MET A 1 -14.60 -5.06 -4.46
C MET A 1 -14.36 -4.68 -3.01
N PHE A 2 -15.23 -5.14 -2.10
CA PHE A 2 -15.42 -4.63 -0.74
C PHE A 2 -14.18 -4.78 0.15
N LEU A 3 -13.52 -3.65 0.48
CA LEU A 3 -12.50 -3.58 1.53
C LEU A 3 -13.09 -3.31 2.92
N GLU A 4 -14.43 -3.26 3.08
CA GLU A 4 -15.08 -3.11 4.39
C GLU A 4 -14.63 -4.18 5.41
N GLY A 5 -14.35 -5.41 4.95
CA GLY A 5 -13.82 -6.43 5.85
C GLY A 5 -12.47 -6.09 6.47
N LEU A 6 -11.72 -5.13 5.91
CA LEU A 6 -10.43 -4.67 6.43
C LEU A 6 -10.57 -3.54 7.45
N THR A 7 -11.70 -2.84 7.53
CA THR A 7 -11.83 -1.68 8.43
C THR A 7 -11.82 -2.10 9.90
N GLU A 8 -12.26 -3.34 10.17
CA GLU A 8 -12.27 -3.96 11.48
C GLU A 8 -10.94 -4.61 11.87
N ALA A 9 -9.99 -4.72 10.94
CA ALA A 9 -8.71 -5.37 11.18
C ALA A 9 -7.83 -4.49 12.09
N THR A 10 -7.21 -5.13 13.10
CA THR A 10 -6.19 -4.49 13.96
C THR A 10 -4.79 -4.58 13.38
N ASP A 11 -4.56 -5.58 12.54
CA ASP A 11 -3.25 -5.90 11.96
C ASP A 11 -3.42 -6.20 10.47
N LEU A 12 -2.71 -5.46 9.61
CA LEU A 12 -2.86 -5.57 8.16
C LEU A 12 -1.51 -5.68 7.45
N LYS A 13 -1.36 -6.68 6.57
CA LYS A 13 -0.16 -6.87 5.74
C LYS A 13 -0.51 -6.73 4.27
N LEU A 14 -0.03 -5.65 3.64
CA LEU A 14 -0.22 -5.36 2.23
C LEU A 14 1.12 -5.52 1.49
N LEU A 15 1.42 -6.78 1.15
CA LEU A 15 2.69 -7.17 0.53
C LEU A 15 2.58 -7.54 -0.95
N GLY A 16 1.36 -7.71 -1.47
CA GLY A 16 1.15 -7.99 -2.89
C GLY A 16 1.43 -6.76 -3.77
N CYS A 17 1.88 -6.98 -5.00
CA CYS A 17 1.87 -5.95 -6.03
C CYS A 17 0.41 -5.76 -6.49
N PRO A 18 -0.27 -4.65 -6.18
CA PRO A 18 -1.59 -4.44 -6.74
C PRO A 18 -1.49 -4.32 -8.26
N LYS A 19 -2.46 -4.87 -9.00
CA LYS A 19 -2.79 -4.30 -10.31
C LYS A 19 -3.24 -2.86 -10.00
N VAL A 20 -2.34 -1.89 -10.19
CA VAL A 20 -2.39 -0.49 -9.73
C VAL A 20 -3.77 0.18 -9.90
N TYR A 21 -4.53 -0.25 -10.90
CA TYR A 21 -5.87 0.23 -11.21
C TYR A 21 -7.00 -0.23 -10.26
N LEU A 22 -6.90 -1.40 -9.63
CA LEU A 22 -7.92 -1.88 -8.69
C LEU A 22 -7.73 -1.27 -7.29
N PHE A 23 -6.48 -1.09 -6.89
CA PHE A 23 -6.12 -0.62 -5.56
C PHE A 23 -6.56 0.83 -5.31
N SER A 24 -6.32 1.74 -6.25
CA SER A 24 -6.67 3.15 -6.07
C SER A 24 -8.18 3.42 -6.01
N ARG A 25 -8.99 2.66 -6.75
CA ARG A 25 -10.44 2.87 -6.83
C ARG A 25 -11.15 2.25 -5.63
N ASP A 26 -10.74 1.06 -5.19
CA ASP A 26 -11.33 0.40 -4.02
C ASP A 26 -10.95 1.13 -2.71
N LEU A 27 -9.75 1.71 -2.61
CA LEU A 27 -9.33 2.48 -1.45
C LEU A 27 -10.10 3.80 -1.30
N LYS A 28 -10.35 4.53 -2.38
CA LYS A 28 -11.16 5.77 -2.35
C LYS A 28 -12.59 5.54 -1.83
N CYS A 29 -13.12 4.34 -1.99
CA CYS A 29 -14.45 3.96 -1.54
C CYS A 29 -14.45 3.22 -0.20
N CYS A 30 -13.29 2.95 0.41
CA CYS A 30 -13.20 2.22 1.66
C CYS A 30 -13.42 3.17 2.85
N PRO A 31 -14.18 2.75 3.89
CA PRO A 31 -14.20 3.48 5.15
C PRO A 31 -12.78 3.51 5.76
N PRO A 32 -12.49 4.45 6.66
CA PRO A 32 -11.22 4.47 7.40
C PRO A 32 -10.96 3.14 8.11
N PHE A 33 -9.70 2.74 8.17
CA PHE A 33 -9.20 1.65 9.00
C PHE A 33 -9.26 2.06 10.48
N SER A 34 -10.48 2.08 11.02
CA SER A 34 -10.82 2.65 12.32
C SER A 34 -10.23 1.89 13.50
N LYS A 35 -9.82 0.63 13.32
CA LYS A 35 -9.25 -0.23 14.38
C LYS A 35 -7.79 -0.62 14.14
N LEU A 36 -7.21 -0.19 13.02
CA LEU A 36 -5.88 -0.65 12.61
C LEU A 36 -4.79 -0.05 13.49
N LYS A 37 -4.05 -0.93 14.17
CA LYS A 37 -2.94 -0.57 15.07
C LYS A 37 -1.58 -0.88 14.46
N THR A 38 -1.47 -1.99 13.73
CA THR A 38 -0.20 -2.36 13.09
C THR A 38 -0.38 -2.62 11.60
N SER A 39 0.61 -2.19 10.81
CA SER A 39 0.63 -2.52 9.39
C SER A 39 2.03 -2.78 8.85
N VAL A 40 2.08 -3.70 7.88
CA VAL A 40 3.25 -3.97 7.05
C VAL A 40 2.90 -3.66 5.61
N LEU A 41 3.62 -2.72 5.01
CA LEU A 41 3.45 -2.32 3.61
C LEU A 41 4.71 -2.64 2.82
N ASN A 42 4.60 -2.88 1.52
CA ASN A 42 5.75 -3.05 0.63
C ASN A 42 6.18 -1.73 -0.03
N ALA A 43 7.24 -1.80 -0.84
CA ALA A 43 7.83 -0.66 -1.55
C ALA A 43 6.86 0.11 -2.47
N TRP A 44 5.73 -0.48 -2.88
CA TRP A 44 4.75 0.17 -3.77
C TRP A 44 4.09 1.39 -3.15
N PHE A 45 4.04 1.48 -1.82
CA PHE A 45 3.50 2.66 -1.14
C PHE A 45 4.41 3.89 -1.22
N VAL A 46 5.65 3.70 -1.67
CA VAL A 46 6.71 4.71 -1.64
C VAL A 46 7.13 5.13 -3.06
N ALA A 47 6.77 4.37 -4.10
CA ALA A 47 7.21 4.59 -5.48
C ALA A 47 6.01 4.78 -6.43
N PRO A 48 6.07 5.71 -7.40
CA PRO A 48 7.14 6.69 -7.62
C PRO A 48 7.13 7.87 -6.62
N ASP A 49 6.07 8.00 -5.83
CA ASP A 49 5.89 9.03 -4.81
C ASP A 49 5.21 8.48 -3.54
N LEU A 50 5.07 9.34 -2.52
CA LEU A 50 4.50 8.98 -1.22
C LEU A 50 2.97 9.10 -1.15
N SER A 51 2.26 9.31 -2.27
CA SER A 51 0.81 9.56 -2.25
C SER A 51 0.04 8.37 -1.68
N ALA A 52 0.43 7.15 -2.05
CA ALA A 52 -0.21 5.93 -1.55
C ALA A 52 0.02 5.76 -0.03
N LEU A 53 1.25 6.00 0.44
CA LEU A 53 1.55 6.00 1.87
C LEU A 53 0.79 7.08 2.63
N THR A 54 0.75 8.29 2.10
CA THR A 54 0.07 9.44 2.71
C THR A 54 -1.43 9.16 2.84
N TRP A 55 -2.04 8.67 1.77
CA TRP A 55 -3.44 8.25 1.77
C TRP A 55 -3.69 7.18 2.85
N PHE A 56 -2.83 6.17 2.94
CA PHE A 56 -2.97 5.10 3.93
C PHE A 56 -2.94 5.62 5.37
N LEU A 57 -2.00 6.53 5.68
CA LEU A 57 -1.89 7.13 7.01
C LEU A 57 -3.10 8.01 7.36
N GLN A 58 -3.63 8.76 6.39
CA GLN A 58 -4.85 9.56 6.59
C GLN A 58 -6.08 8.68 6.90
N HIS A 59 -6.11 7.46 6.35
CA HIS A 59 -7.20 6.53 6.53
C HIS A 59 -7.00 5.55 7.70
N ALA A 60 -5.88 5.60 8.43
CA ALA A 60 -5.59 4.71 9.57
C ALA A 60 -5.26 5.53 10.84
N PRO A 61 -6.24 6.21 11.45
CA PRO A 61 -6.00 7.19 12.51
C PRO A 61 -5.48 6.59 13.83
N LEU A 62 -5.65 5.29 14.05
CA LEU A 62 -5.18 4.58 15.25
C LEU A 62 -3.88 3.79 15.03
N LEU A 63 -3.19 4.00 13.91
CA LEU A 63 -1.99 3.25 13.58
C LEU A 63 -0.85 3.58 14.56
N GLU A 64 -0.45 2.58 15.34
CA GLU A 64 0.62 2.68 16.33
C GLU A 64 1.97 2.27 15.74
N LYS A 65 1.98 1.31 14.81
CA LYS A 65 3.20 0.77 14.21
C LYS A 65 3.06 0.56 12.70
N LEU A 66 3.97 1.16 11.95
CA LEU A 66 4.14 0.95 10.51
C LEU A 66 5.50 0.28 10.22
N THR A 67 5.49 -0.77 9.42
CA THR A 67 6.70 -1.39 8.87
C THR A 67 6.70 -1.29 7.34
N LEU A 68 7.73 -0.69 6.77
CA LEU A 68 7.92 -0.61 5.32
C LEU A 68 8.94 -1.64 4.87
N VAL A 69 8.52 -2.56 4.01
CA VAL A 69 9.37 -3.57 3.38
C VAL A 69 9.84 -3.02 2.03
N LEU A 70 11.03 -2.43 2.05
CA LEU A 70 11.69 -1.89 0.86
C LEU A 70 12.47 -3.01 0.18
N SER A 71 11.87 -3.65 -0.81
CA SER A 71 12.59 -4.53 -1.73
C SER A 71 13.34 -3.67 -2.74
N LYS A 72 14.64 -3.92 -2.92
CA LYS A 72 15.43 -3.36 -4.01
C LYS A 72 14.74 -3.80 -5.31
N VAL A 73 14.06 -2.88 -6.00
CA VAL A 73 13.54 -3.16 -7.34
C VAL A 73 14.74 -3.67 -8.14
N PRO A 74 14.68 -4.88 -8.74
CA PRO A 74 15.72 -5.26 -9.67
C PRO A 74 15.68 -4.23 -10.78
N ASN A 75 16.74 -3.45 -10.90
CA ASN A 75 16.96 -2.55 -12.03
C ASN A 75 16.99 -3.44 -13.29
N LYS A 76 15.83 -3.66 -13.91
CA LYS A 76 15.69 -4.34 -15.19
C LYS A 76 14.83 -3.46 -16.08
N LEU A 77 15.32 -2.24 -16.30
CA LEU A 77 14.92 -1.43 -17.44
C LEU A 77 16.12 -0.56 -17.81
N GLY A 78 17.01 -1.13 -18.60
CA GLY A 78 18.26 -0.51 -19.02
C GLY A 78 19.08 -1.49 -19.84
N GLU A 79 18.48 -2.04 -20.89
CA GLU A 79 19.16 -2.56 -22.08
C GLU A 79 18.06 -3.01 -23.05
N ALA A 80 17.51 -2.05 -23.79
CA ALA A 80 17.16 -2.34 -25.17
C ALA A 80 18.48 -2.21 -25.92
N ASP A 81 19.12 -3.36 -26.11
CA ASP A 81 20.30 -3.54 -26.96
C ASP A 81 20.00 -2.95 -28.33
N GLY A 82 20.98 -2.21 -28.84
CA GLY A 82 20.92 -1.66 -30.19
C GLY A 82 21.05 -2.79 -31.21
N SER A 83 20.26 -2.71 -32.26
CA SER A 83 20.58 -3.27 -33.58
C SER A 83 19.89 -2.41 -34.63
#